data_AF-A0A6N2EY76-F1
#
_entry.id   AF-A0A6N2EY76-F1
#
_cell.length_a   1.000
_cell.length_b   1.000
_cell.length_c   1.000
_cell.angle_alpha   90.00
_cell.angle_beta   90.00
_cell.angle_gamma   90.00
#
_symmetry.space_group_name_H-M   'P 1'
#
loop_
_entity.id
_entity.type
_entity.pdbx_description
1 polymer ?
#
loop_
_entity_poly.entity_id
_entity_poly.type
_entity_poly.pdbx_seq_one_letter_code
_entity_poly.pdbx_strand_id
1 'polypeptide(L)'
;MKIRITPDARRWIVDHGGAVMLRLSTRHGCCGGTAMVPLAEPGTPEDERGHRRERVDGVDVYLDEGVEDEGAQNEGVVTIDLAGFWRWRRLVVDGLEIRAGG
;
A
#
# COMPACT_ATOMS: atom_id res chain seq x y z
N MET A 1 -5.86 -5.28 10.73
CA MET A 1 -5.42 -5.79 9.42
C MET A 1 -4.22 -6.73 9.51
N LYS A 2 -4.10 -7.68 8.56
CA LYS A 2 -2.88 -8.46 8.29
C LYS A 2 -2.35 -8.11 6.90
N ILE A 3 -1.03 -7.93 6.76
CA ILE A 3 -0.39 -7.64 5.46
C ILE A 3 0.12 -8.94 4.83
N ARG A 4 -0.15 -9.11 3.53
CA ARG A 4 0.38 -10.18 2.69
C ARG A 4 1.07 -9.57 1.49
N ILE A 5 2.25 -10.09 1.14
CA ILE A 5 2.97 -9.69 -0.07
C ILE A 5 3.02 -10.90 -1.01
N THR A 6 2.58 -10.75 -2.26
CA THR A 6 2.69 -11.86 -3.22
C THR A 6 4.16 -12.14 -3.56
N PRO A 7 4.53 -13.36 -3.96
CA PRO A 7 5.91 -13.68 -4.30
C PRO A 7 6.51 -12.76 -5.39
N ASP A 8 5.72 -12.41 -6.40
CA ASP A 8 6.13 -11.51 -7.48
C ASP A 8 6.34 -10.08 -6.98
N ALA A 9 5.41 -9.55 -6.17
CA ALA A 9 5.55 -8.25 -5.54
C ALA A 9 6.78 -8.21 -4.62
N ARG A 10 6.98 -9.24 -3.80
CA ARG A 10 8.12 -9.35 -2.90
C ARG A 10 9.44 -9.30 -3.65
N ARG A 11 9.59 -10.14 -4.69
CA ARG A 11 10.81 -10.16 -5.51
C ARG A 11 11.05 -8.79 -6.13
N TRP A 12 10.01 -8.18 -6.69
CA TRP A 12 10.12 -6.87 -7.28
C TRP A 12 10.51 -5.80 -6.26
N ILE A 13 9.93 -5.79 -5.06
CA ILE A 13 10.29 -4.85 -3.99
C ILE A 13 11.75 -5.04 -3.57
N VAL A 14 12.21 -6.28 -3.41
CA VAL A 14 13.62 -6.58 -3.09
C VAL A 14 14.56 -6.03 -4.16
N ASP A 15 14.23 -6.20 -5.44
CA ASP A 15 15.00 -5.63 -6.56
C ASP A 15 15.00 -4.09 -6.56
N HIS A 16 14.07 -3.45 -5.83
CA HIS A 16 13.91 -1.99 -5.71
C HIS A 16 14.29 -1.45 -4.32
N GLY A 17 15.11 -2.17 -3.56
CA GLY A 17 15.66 -1.70 -2.28
C GLY A 17 15.02 -2.30 -1.03
N GLY A 18 14.08 -3.23 -1.19
CA GLY A 18 13.55 -4.05 -0.09
C GLY A 18 12.56 -3.33 0.84
N ALA A 19 12.09 -2.14 0.46
CA ALA A 19 11.11 -1.37 1.21
C ALA A 19 9.91 -0.99 0.34
N VAL A 20 8.75 -0.87 0.96
CA VAL A 20 7.51 -0.39 0.34
C VAL A 20 6.77 0.53 1.31
N MET A 21 6.20 1.61 0.79
CA MET A 21 5.34 2.53 1.50
C MET A 21 3.89 2.31 1.05
N LEU A 22 2.99 2.18 2.02
CA LEU A 22 1.55 2.19 1.83
C LEU A 22 0.99 3.53 2.29
N ARG A 23 0.30 4.23 1.39
CA ARG A 23 -0.40 5.48 1.70
C ARG A 23 -1.77 5.54 1.05
N LEU A 24 -2.62 6.41 1.55
CA LEU A 24 -3.88 6.74 0.88
C LEU A 24 -3.67 7.88 -0.12
N SER A 25 -4.36 7.81 -1.26
CA SER A 25 -4.37 8.88 -2.25
C SER A 25 -5.81 9.20 -2.62
N THR A 26 -6.14 10.49 -2.68
CA THR A 26 -7.40 10.93 -3.26
C THR A 26 -7.36 10.72 -4.77
N ARG A 27 -8.43 10.12 -5.30
CA ARG A 27 -8.74 10.12 -6.73
C ARG A 27 -10.07 10.83 -6.93
N HIS A 28 -10.03 11.90 -7.72
CA HIS A 28 -11.23 12.61 -8.14
C HIS A 28 -11.89 11.83 -9.28
N GLY A 29 -13.12 11.39 -9.06
CA GLY A 29 -13.97 10.82 -10.11
C GLY A 29 -14.48 11.92 -11.04
N CYS A 30 -14.72 11.56 -12.30
CA CYS A 30 -15.19 12.48 -13.34
C CYS A 30 -16.56 13.14 -13.03
N CYS A 31 -17.33 12.59 -12.07
CA CYS A 31 -18.65 13.10 -11.66
C CYS A 31 -18.65 13.80 -10.29
N GLY A 32 -17.49 14.23 -9.77
CA GLY A 32 -17.39 15.02 -8.53
C GLY A 32 -17.29 14.22 -7.23
N GLY A 33 -17.20 12.89 -7.30
CA GLY A 33 -16.90 12.05 -6.13
C GLY A 33 -15.40 12.02 -5.83
N THR A 34 -15.02 12.09 -4.55
CA THR A 34 -13.64 11.84 -4.12
C THR A 34 -13.57 10.44 -3.50
N ALA A 35 -12.75 9.57 -4.06
CA ALA A 35 -12.48 8.25 -3.49
C ALA A 35 -11.04 8.23 -2.97
N MET A 36 -10.86 7.81 -1.74
CA MET A 36 -9.54 7.48 -1.21
C MET A 36 -9.18 6.07 -1.68
N VAL A 37 -8.00 5.90 -2.26
CA VAL A 37 -7.50 4.61 -2.72
C VAL A 37 -6.14 4.31 -2.09
N PRO A 38 -5.90 3.05 -1.66
CA PRO A 38 -4.57 2.65 -1.22
C PRO A 38 -3.60 2.65 -2.40
N LEU A 39 -2.37 3.07 -2.11
CA LEU A 39 -1.25 3.03 -3.03
C LEU A 39 -0.06 2.38 -2.35
N ALA A 40 0.62 1.50 -3.08
CA ALA A 40 1.92 0.96 -2.71
C ALA A 40 3.01 1.60 -3.59
N GLU A 41 4.02 2.18 -2.96
CA GLU A 41 5.16 2.82 -3.62
C GLU A 41 6.46 2.14 -3.16
N PRO A 42 7.38 1.78 -4.07
CA PRO A 42 8.67 1.23 -3.67
C PRO A 42 9.53 2.26 -2.93
N GLY A 43 10.32 1.79 -1.98
CA GLY A 43 11.28 2.58 -1.23
C GLY A 43 10.84 2.89 0.20
N THR A 44 11.67 3.67 0.87
CA THR A 44 11.41 4.22 2.20
C THR A 44 10.74 5.59 2.07
N PRO A 45 9.93 6.02 3.04
CA PRO A 45 9.46 7.40 3.08
C PRO A 45 10.64 8.37 3.21
N GLU A 46 10.47 9.61 2.73
CA GLU A 46 11.47 10.68 2.90
C GLU A 46 11.63 11.08 4.38
N ASP A 47 10.54 10.98 5.14
CA ASP A 47 10.50 11.14 6.60
C ASP A 47 9.79 9.94 7.23
N GLU A 48 10.48 9.19 8.08
CA GLU A 48 9.90 8.03 8.78
C GLU A 48 8.91 8.46 9.90
N ARG A 49 8.86 9.74 10.27
CA ARG A 49 7.84 10.26 11.19
C ARG A 49 6.46 10.16 10.55
N GLY A 50 5.47 9.72 11.32
CA GLY A 50 4.12 9.47 10.81
C GLY A 50 4.00 8.17 10.01
N HIS A 51 5.02 7.30 10.03
CA HIS A 51 4.93 5.98 9.43
C HIS A 51 5.19 4.89 10.47
N ARG A 52 4.24 3.96 10.65
CA ARG A 52 4.52 2.71 11.34
C ARG A 52 5.26 1.77 10.41
N ARG A 53 6.44 1.33 10.84
CA ARG A 53 7.20 0.29 10.14
C ARG A 53 6.84 -1.09 10.67
N GLU A 54 6.58 -2.01 9.74
CA GLU A 54 6.42 -3.44 10.02
C GLU A 54 7.27 -4.26 9.04
N ARG A 55 7.83 -5.38 9.51
CA ARG A 55 8.62 -6.27 8.65
C ARG A 55 7.81 -7.50 8.27
N VAL A 56 7.55 -7.66 6.97
CA VAL A 56 6.70 -8.72 6.41
C VAL A 56 7.49 -9.47 5.34
N ASP A 57 7.67 -10.79 5.52
CA ASP A 57 8.43 -11.64 4.59
C ASP A 57 9.83 -11.09 4.24
N GLY A 58 10.45 -10.35 5.17
CA GLY A 58 11.77 -9.72 4.98
C GLY A 58 11.78 -8.42 4.19
N VAL A 59 10.61 -7.90 3.81
CA VAL A 59 10.41 -6.55 3.25
C VAL A 59 10.03 -5.60 4.39
N ASP A 60 10.58 -4.39 4.36
CA ASP A 60 10.16 -3.31 5.25
C ASP A 60 8.93 -2.61 4.67
N VAL A 61 7.81 -2.66 5.40
CA VAL A 61 6.54 -2.04 5.02
C VAL A 61 6.30 -0.82 5.90
N TYR A 62 6.20 0.34 5.28
CA TYR A 62 5.90 1.61 5.93
C TYR A 62 4.43 1.94 5.72
N LEU A 63 3.68 2.07 6.81
CA LEU A 63 2.26 2.40 6.80
C LEU A 63 2.10 3.86 7.18
N ASP A 64 1.55 4.68 6.28
CA ASP A 64 1.10 6.03 6.62
C ASP A 64 -0.07 5.99 7.61
N GLU A 65 -0.21 7.00 8.47
CA GLU A 65 -1.25 7.09 9.50
C GLU A 65 -2.65 6.82 8.94
N GLY A 66 -2.98 7.35 7.74
CA GLY A 66 -4.29 7.11 7.14
C GLY A 66 -4.55 5.64 6.77
N VAL A 67 -3.51 4.90 6.39
CA VAL A 67 -3.61 3.45 6.14
C VAL A 67 -3.77 2.68 7.45
N GLU A 68 -3.12 3.12 8.52
CA GLU A 68 -3.27 2.52 9.84
C GLU A 68 -4.69 2.71 10.39
N ASP A 69 -5.24 3.91 10.28
CA ASP A 69 -6.60 4.23 10.73
C ASP A 69 -7.65 3.38 10.01
N GLU A 70 -7.62 3.35 8.68
CA GLU A 70 -8.53 2.52 7.89
C GLU A 70 -8.26 1.03 8.17
N GLY A 71 -6.99 0.62 8.21
CA GLY A 71 -6.56 -0.76 8.45
C GLY A 71 -6.90 -1.30 9.84
N ALA A 72 -6.93 -0.46 10.87
CA ALA A 72 -7.33 -0.82 12.23
C ALA A 72 -8.83 -1.18 12.30
N GLN A 73 -9.63 -0.55 11.46
CA GLN A 73 -11.07 -0.82 11.34
C GLN A 73 -11.36 -1.98 10.37
N ASN A 74 -10.37 -2.41 9.60
CA ASN A 74 -10.43 -3.55 8.68
C ASN A 74 -9.88 -4.83 9.35
N GLU A 75 -10.74 -5.81 9.60
CA GLU A 75 -10.36 -7.16 10.06
C GLU A 75 -9.78 -8.05 8.92
N GLY A 76 -9.70 -7.51 7.70
CA GLY A 76 -9.26 -8.21 6.49
C GLY A 76 -7.75 -8.37 6.33
N VAL A 77 -7.40 -9.06 5.22
CA VAL A 77 -6.02 -9.21 4.74
C VAL A 77 -5.79 -8.20 3.63
N VAL A 78 -4.83 -7.29 3.83
CA VAL A 78 -4.36 -6.37 2.79
C VAL A 78 -3.27 -7.07 2.00
N THR A 79 -3.48 -7.19 0.68
CA THR A 79 -2.56 -7.86 -0.22
C THR A 79 -1.83 -6.84 -1.09
N ILE A 80 -0.51 -6.82 -1.00
CA ILE A 80 0.36 -6.09 -1.94
C ILE A 80 0.72 -7.05 -3.07
N ASP A 81 0.30 -6.71 -4.29
CA ASP A 81 0.55 -7.49 -5.50
C ASP A 81 1.25 -6.64 -6.58
N LEU A 82 1.71 -7.29 -7.64
CA LEU A 82 2.41 -6.66 -8.76
C LEU A 82 1.56 -6.78 -10.04
N ALA A 83 1.10 -5.64 -10.54
CA ALA A 83 0.35 -5.58 -11.78
C ALA A 83 1.21 -5.08 -12.96
N GLY A 84 0.80 -5.45 -14.18
CA GLY A 84 1.39 -4.96 -15.43
C GLY A 84 2.34 -5.94 -16.11
N PHE A 85 2.78 -5.59 -17.31
CA PHE A 85 3.65 -6.42 -18.14
C PHE A 85 4.97 -5.70 -18.44
N TRP A 86 6.08 -6.45 -18.35
CA TRP A 86 7.42 -6.00 -18.78
C TRP A 86 7.96 -4.78 -18.00
N ARG A 87 8.30 -3.65 -18.66
CA ARG A 87 8.79 -2.42 -18.01
C ARG A 87 7.69 -1.61 -17.33
N TRP A 88 6.41 -1.96 -17.51
CA TRP A 88 5.24 -1.22 -17.02
C TRP A 88 4.64 -1.92 -15.79
N ARG A 89 5.49 -2.33 -14.86
CA ARG A 89 5.08 -3.00 -13.63
C ARG A 89 4.86 -1.97 -12.53
N ARG A 90 3.82 -2.16 -11.72
CA ARG A 90 3.51 -1.32 -10.56
C ARG A 90 2.92 -2.15 -9.44
N LEU A 91 3.18 -1.74 -8.21
CA LEU A 91 2.52 -2.34 -7.05
C LEU A 91 1.05 -1.93 -7.02
N VAL A 92 0.21 -2.85 -6.59
CA VAL A 92 -1.22 -2.65 -6.36
C VAL A 92 -1.57 -3.21 -4.99
N VAL A 93 -2.61 -2.62 -4.39
CA VAL A 93 -3.06 -2.97 -3.05
C VAL A 93 -4.52 -3.42 -3.16
N ASP A 94 -4.81 -4.58 -2.60
CA ASP A 94 -6.16 -5.15 -2.52
C ASP A 94 -6.53 -5.43 -1.05
N GLY A 95 -7.83 -5.46 -0.73
CA GLY A 95 -8.32 -5.84 0.59
C GLY A 95 -8.24 -4.75 1.67
N LEU A 96 -7.87 -3.51 1.32
CA LEU A 96 -8.07 -2.35 2.20
C LEU A 96 -9.36 -1.64 1.77
N GLU A 97 -10.45 -1.89 2.50
CA GLU A 97 -11.72 -1.20 2.25
C GLU A 97 -11.65 0.20 2.84
N ILE A 98 -11.60 1.20 1.96
CA ILE A 98 -11.61 2.60 2.38
C ILE A 98 -13.05 3.05 2.49
N ARG A 99 -13.44 3.55 3.67
CA ARG A 99 -14.77 4.15 3.82
C ARG A 99 -14.77 5.46 3.06
N ALA A 100 -15.71 5.62 2.11
CA ALA A 100 -15.97 6.94 1.55
C ALA A 100 -16.46 7.82 2.71
N GLY A 101 -15.68 8.84 3.07
CA GLY A 101 -16.15 9.90 3.96
C GLY A 101 -17.43 10.50 3.38
N GLY A 102 -18.49 10.53 4.21
CA GLY A 102 -19.83 11.00 3.84
C GLY A 102 -19.91 12.48 3.53
#